data_AF-A0A9N8P6P2-F1
#
_entry.id   AF-A0A9N8P6P2-F1
#
_cell.length_a   1.000
_cell.length_b   1.000
_cell.length_c   1.000
_cell.angle_alpha   90.00
_cell.angle_beta   90.00
_cell.angle_gamma   90.00
#
_symmetry.space_group_name_H-M   'P 1'
#
loop_
_entity.id
_entity.type
_entity.pdbx_description
1 polymer ?
#
loop_
_entity_poly.entity_id
_entity_poly.type
_entity_poly.pdbx_seq_one_letter_code
_entity_poly.pdbx_strand_id
1 'polypeptide(L)'
;MISPKQLRRLVNISSHHTWLPSCACSMRLFLIRHGESVDNVAGVLRDSALTNHGAEQARHLSDYLADHRPPLTRIFSSTLQRAYKTASIVAAKQSTKDLTVSTVPYLIERNFGYYEGKNNRVRKGPHRDEHKKEAGYVEEESKDNLAVRADLFLDHHLLPMLHDEADFGGAAEHVVAIVSHGILLSSLWRRLLLRLGPKSVKVSREVIASRGQVVLAHLGGWSNTGFLELSIQDLDPQASPELAIVLPAVVPSSDAIAVTADSSSRNALDTASPPHLVAESSEPEMPIDQFDVVGVVSVPKDAIDPESSERDSPRLLEGYRTTILVVDGQQHLKGLKRQRGGIGRAEHDDKQQSMTAFFKRARKD
;
A
#
# COMPACT_ATOMS: atom_id res chain seq x y z
N MET A 1 24.68 -19.20 68.86
CA MET A 1 23.67 -18.26 69.41
C MET A 1 24.28 -16.87 69.41
N ILE A 2 23.75 -15.97 68.56
CA ILE A 2 24.25 -14.60 68.40
C ILE A 2 23.05 -13.65 68.54
N SER A 3 23.28 -12.56 69.29
CA SER A 3 22.34 -11.58 69.82
C SER A 3 21.67 -10.67 68.75
N PRO A 4 20.41 -10.21 68.95
CA PRO A 4 19.62 -9.48 67.96
C PRO A 4 19.90 -7.97 67.93
N LYS A 5 21.14 -7.55 67.60
CA LYS A 5 21.48 -6.13 67.38
C LYS A 5 22.33 -5.81 66.15
N GLN A 6 22.34 -6.66 65.13
CA GLN A 6 22.90 -6.32 63.81
C GLN A 6 22.02 -6.84 62.68
N LEU A 7 20.98 -6.08 62.34
CA LEU A 7 20.24 -6.29 61.09
C LEU A 7 19.67 -4.97 60.56
N ARG A 8 20.53 -4.02 60.19
CA ARG A 8 20.17 -2.88 59.31
C ARG A 8 21.41 -2.42 58.53
N ARG A 9 21.73 -3.10 57.43
CA ARG A 9 22.48 -2.51 56.32
C ARG A 9 22.17 -3.27 55.04
N LEU A 10 21.98 -2.50 53.97
CA LEU A 10 21.83 -2.90 52.56
C LEU A 10 20.43 -3.29 52.09
N VAL A 11 19.56 -2.27 51.96
CA VAL A 11 18.81 -2.07 50.71
C VAL A 11 18.79 -0.56 50.47
N ASN A 12 19.75 -0.07 49.69
CA ASN A 12 19.62 1.20 48.98
C ASN A 12 19.98 0.90 47.53
N ILE A 13 19.07 0.20 46.85
CA ILE A 13 19.11 0.10 45.40
C ILE A 13 18.42 1.36 44.92
N SER A 14 19.23 2.34 44.53
CA SER A 14 18.79 3.49 43.76
C SER A 14 18.15 2.94 42.49
N SER A 15 16.83 3.09 42.38
CA SER A 15 16.05 2.78 41.18
C SER A 15 16.41 3.76 40.06
N HIS A 16 17.60 3.63 39.49
CA HIS A 16 17.88 4.18 38.17
C HIS A 16 17.20 3.24 37.17
N HIS A 17 15.91 3.48 36.91
CA HIS A 17 15.31 3.12 35.64
C HIS A 17 16.09 3.91 34.57
N THR A 18 17.08 3.28 33.99
CA THR A 18 17.61 3.69 32.69
C THR A 18 16.47 3.50 31.70
N TRP A 19 15.72 4.57 31.45
CA TRP A 19 14.90 4.70 30.25
C TRP A 19 15.85 4.51 29.07
N LEU A 20 15.84 3.32 28.48
CA LEU A 20 16.28 3.20 27.10
C LEU A 20 15.40 4.16 26.30
N PRO A 21 15.97 5.02 25.43
CA PRO A 21 15.16 5.86 24.56
C PRO A 21 14.24 4.93 23.78
N SER A 22 12.92 5.16 23.88
CA SER A 22 11.93 4.55 23.00
C SER A 22 12.45 4.66 21.58
N CYS A 23 12.67 3.52 20.92
CA CYS A 23 13.09 3.57 19.53
C CYS A 23 11.96 4.25 18.75
N ALA A 24 12.28 5.17 17.84
CA ALA A 24 11.24 5.81 17.04
C ALA A 24 10.65 4.73 16.12
N CYS A 25 9.42 4.27 16.40
CA CYS A 25 8.75 3.29 15.55
C CYS A 25 8.50 3.91 14.17
N SER A 26 8.95 3.22 13.12
CA SER A 26 8.74 3.63 11.74
C SER A 26 7.98 2.56 10.97
N MET A 27 7.06 2.98 10.11
CA MET A 27 6.29 2.10 9.25
C MET A 27 6.38 2.53 7.80
N ARG A 28 6.72 1.58 6.93
CA ARG A 28 6.57 1.69 5.48
C ARG A 28 5.35 0.90 5.06
N LEU A 29 4.31 1.60 4.60
CA LEU A 29 3.01 1.02 4.28
C LEU A 29 2.77 0.99 2.77
N PHE A 30 2.44 -0.18 2.25
CA PHE A 30 2.03 -0.41 0.87
C PHE A 30 0.54 -0.74 0.83
N LEU A 31 -0.26 0.05 0.12
CA LEU A 31 -1.62 -0.33 -0.26
C LEU A 31 -1.61 -0.79 -1.71
N ILE A 32 -2.01 -2.03 -1.98
CA ILE A 32 -1.81 -2.69 -3.27
C ILE A 32 -3.16 -3.19 -3.77
N ARG A 33 -3.56 -2.82 -4.99
CA ARG A 33 -4.73 -3.44 -5.63
C ARG A 33 -4.34 -4.82 -6.17
N HIS A 34 -5.25 -5.79 -6.08
CA HIS A 34 -5.06 -7.10 -6.71
C HIS A 34 -4.74 -7.03 -8.22
N GLY A 35 -4.08 -8.06 -8.75
CA GLY A 35 -3.85 -8.23 -10.18
C GLY A 35 -5.14 -8.42 -10.97
N GLU A 36 -5.07 -8.30 -12.29
CA GLU A 36 -6.23 -8.47 -13.16
C GLU A 36 -6.93 -9.84 -12.93
N SER A 37 -8.27 -9.84 -12.92
CA SER A 37 -9.09 -11.05 -12.79
C SER A 37 -10.03 -11.22 -13.97
N VAL A 38 -10.53 -12.44 -14.18
CA VAL A 38 -11.38 -12.80 -15.34
C VAL A 38 -12.62 -11.90 -15.41
N ASP A 39 -13.34 -11.77 -14.29
CA ASP A 39 -14.54 -10.93 -14.26
C ASP A 39 -14.20 -9.44 -14.35
N ASN A 40 -12.99 -9.03 -13.92
CA ASN A 40 -12.56 -7.64 -14.04
C ASN A 40 -12.40 -7.23 -15.51
N VAL A 41 -11.88 -8.12 -16.36
CA VAL A 41 -11.75 -7.91 -17.81
C VAL A 41 -13.12 -7.90 -18.50
N ALA A 42 -14.07 -8.69 -18.00
CA ALA A 42 -15.44 -8.74 -18.50
C ALA A 42 -16.34 -7.60 -17.95
N GLY A 43 -15.84 -6.81 -16.99
CA GLY A 43 -16.62 -5.78 -16.30
C GLY A 43 -17.73 -6.32 -15.40
N VAL A 44 -17.58 -7.56 -14.92
CA VAL A 44 -18.53 -8.27 -14.04
C VAL A 44 -18.13 -8.07 -12.57
N LEU A 45 -19.11 -7.81 -11.71
CA LEU A 45 -18.91 -7.56 -10.27
C LEU A 45 -19.02 -8.87 -9.49
N ARG A 46 -17.95 -9.66 -9.41
CA ARG A 46 -17.95 -10.93 -8.64
C ARG A 46 -16.53 -11.31 -8.25
N ASP A 47 -16.38 -12.19 -7.26
CA ASP A 47 -15.10 -12.84 -7.03
C ASP A 47 -14.73 -13.82 -8.14
N SER A 48 -13.55 -13.64 -8.70
CA SER A 48 -12.98 -14.45 -9.77
C SER A 48 -11.49 -14.59 -9.56
N ALA A 49 -10.95 -15.69 -10.07
CA ALA A 49 -9.52 -15.93 -10.11
C ALA A 49 -8.79 -14.86 -10.96
N LEU A 50 -7.49 -14.71 -10.67
CA LEU A 50 -6.61 -13.89 -11.50
C LEU A 50 -6.60 -14.43 -12.94
N THR A 51 -6.42 -13.55 -13.91
CA THR A 51 -6.01 -13.98 -15.25
C THR A 51 -4.54 -14.38 -15.23
N ASN A 52 -4.08 -15.09 -16.26
CA ASN A 52 -2.64 -15.30 -16.45
C ASN A 52 -1.87 -13.97 -16.50
N HIS A 53 -2.44 -12.94 -17.14
CA HIS A 53 -1.82 -11.62 -17.13
C HIS A 53 -1.79 -11.00 -15.73
N GLY A 54 -2.86 -11.13 -14.94
CA GLY A 54 -2.91 -10.67 -13.55
C GLY A 54 -1.90 -11.37 -12.64
N ALA A 55 -1.64 -12.66 -12.87
CA ALA A 55 -0.60 -13.38 -12.16
C ALA A 55 0.80 -12.87 -12.53
N GLU A 56 1.07 -12.58 -13.81
CA GLU A 56 2.34 -11.96 -14.24
C GLU A 56 2.51 -10.55 -13.66
N GLN A 57 1.44 -9.74 -13.63
CA GLN A 57 1.47 -8.43 -12.95
C GLN A 57 1.92 -8.58 -11.48
N ALA A 58 1.37 -9.57 -10.77
CA ALA A 58 1.71 -9.83 -9.37
C ALA A 58 3.16 -10.34 -9.20
N ARG A 59 3.67 -11.16 -10.12
CA ARG A 59 5.07 -11.63 -10.13
C ARG A 59 6.03 -10.46 -10.33
N HIS A 60 5.76 -9.61 -11.30
CA HIS A 60 6.52 -8.39 -11.55
C HIS A 60 6.52 -7.45 -10.34
N LEU A 61 5.38 -7.32 -9.65
CA LEU A 61 5.30 -6.55 -8.40
C LEU A 61 6.17 -7.18 -7.30
N SER A 62 6.13 -8.50 -7.14
CA SER A 62 6.96 -9.22 -6.17
C SER A 62 8.45 -8.97 -6.43
N ASP A 63 8.88 -9.11 -7.69
CA ASP A 63 10.24 -8.84 -8.13
C ASP A 63 10.66 -7.40 -7.83
N TYR A 64 9.83 -6.44 -8.24
CA TYR A 64 10.11 -5.02 -8.04
C TYR A 64 10.25 -4.66 -6.57
N LEU A 65 9.36 -5.14 -5.70
CA LEU A 65 9.45 -4.85 -4.26
C LEU A 65 10.69 -5.49 -3.64
N ALA A 66 11.03 -6.73 -4.00
CA ALA A 66 12.23 -7.40 -3.50
C ALA A 66 13.53 -6.69 -3.92
N ASP A 67 13.56 -6.14 -5.14
CA ASP A 67 14.76 -5.50 -5.69
C ASP A 67 14.91 -4.04 -5.26
N HIS A 68 13.82 -3.34 -4.95
CA HIS A 68 13.82 -1.88 -4.78
C HIS A 68 13.35 -1.40 -3.40
N ARG A 69 12.89 -2.29 -2.51
CA ARG A 69 12.36 -1.92 -1.19
C ARG A 69 12.92 -2.83 -0.10
N PRO A 70 12.91 -2.38 1.16
CA PRO A 70 13.16 -3.27 2.29
C PRO A 70 12.19 -4.47 2.26
N PRO A 71 12.62 -5.66 2.70
CA PRO A 71 11.76 -6.83 2.77
C PRO A 71 10.50 -6.58 3.58
N LEU A 72 9.37 -7.07 3.09
CA LEU A 72 8.09 -6.98 3.82
C LEU A 72 8.18 -7.76 5.13
N THR A 73 7.73 -7.16 6.22
CA THR A 73 7.63 -7.80 7.53
C THR A 73 6.24 -8.32 7.82
N ARG A 74 5.20 -7.75 7.18
CA ARG A 74 3.81 -8.26 7.24
C ARG A 74 3.08 -8.08 5.93
N ILE A 75 2.16 -9.01 5.65
CA ILE A 75 1.19 -8.90 4.56
C ILE A 75 -0.21 -9.18 5.07
N PHE A 76 -1.10 -8.21 4.88
CA PHE A 76 -2.54 -8.39 5.02
C PHE A 76 -3.19 -8.52 3.65
N SER A 77 -4.21 -9.37 3.56
CA SER A 77 -4.97 -9.53 2.33
C SER A 77 -6.47 -9.62 2.59
N SER A 78 -7.25 -9.21 1.60
CA SER A 78 -8.65 -9.63 1.51
C SER A 78 -8.79 -11.14 1.50
N THR A 79 -9.90 -11.65 2.01
CA THR A 79 -10.28 -13.06 1.90
C THR A 79 -10.68 -13.47 0.47
N LEU A 80 -10.93 -12.52 -0.43
CA LEU A 80 -11.31 -12.80 -1.82
C LEU A 80 -10.12 -13.34 -2.63
N GLN A 81 -10.38 -14.33 -3.50
CA GLN A 81 -9.35 -15.16 -4.11
C GLN A 81 -8.29 -14.34 -4.87
N ARG A 82 -8.71 -13.37 -5.70
CA ARG A 82 -7.81 -12.52 -6.49
C ARG A 82 -6.78 -11.75 -5.66
N ALA A 83 -7.21 -11.22 -4.52
CA ALA A 83 -6.37 -10.43 -3.63
C ALA A 83 -5.44 -11.34 -2.82
N TYR A 84 -5.97 -12.44 -2.27
CA TYR A 84 -5.17 -13.43 -1.56
C TYR A 84 -4.09 -14.02 -2.46
N LYS A 85 -4.44 -14.33 -3.72
CA LYS A 85 -3.49 -14.88 -4.69
C LYS A 85 -2.40 -13.88 -5.05
N THR A 86 -2.77 -12.62 -5.27
CA THR A 86 -1.81 -11.53 -5.49
C THR A 86 -0.85 -11.41 -4.29
N ALA A 87 -1.37 -11.40 -3.06
CA ALA A 87 -0.58 -11.33 -1.83
C ALA A 87 0.38 -12.52 -1.68
N SER A 88 -0.09 -13.73 -2.00
CA SER A 88 0.72 -14.95 -1.94
C SER A 88 1.88 -14.92 -2.93
N ILE A 89 1.66 -14.40 -4.15
CA ILE A 89 2.72 -14.21 -5.14
C ILE A 89 3.72 -13.15 -4.65
N VAL A 90 3.24 -12.03 -4.09
CA VAL A 90 4.10 -10.98 -3.54
C VAL A 90 5.00 -11.51 -2.41
N ALA A 91 4.43 -12.30 -1.48
CA ALA A 91 5.16 -12.95 -0.38
C ALA A 91 6.30 -13.87 -0.86
N ALA A 92 6.12 -14.59 -1.97
CA ALA A 92 7.01 -15.69 -2.37
C ALA A 92 8.48 -15.28 -2.60
N LYS A 93 8.75 -14.01 -2.94
CA LYS A 93 10.11 -13.50 -3.17
C LYS A 93 10.64 -12.62 -2.05
N GLN A 94 9.90 -12.46 -0.96
CA GLN A 94 10.37 -11.70 0.19
C GLN A 94 11.41 -12.51 0.97
N SER A 95 12.52 -11.87 1.31
CA SER A 95 13.62 -12.52 2.06
C SER A 95 13.31 -12.76 3.54
N THR A 96 12.17 -12.23 4.03
CA THR A 96 11.73 -12.38 5.42
C THR A 96 11.31 -13.82 5.67
N LYS A 97 12.06 -14.51 6.53
CA LYS A 97 11.76 -15.87 6.96
C LYS A 97 10.39 -15.90 7.65
N ASP A 98 9.58 -16.91 7.34
CA ASP A 98 8.25 -17.14 7.93
C ASP A 98 7.20 -16.04 7.65
N LEU A 99 7.39 -15.23 6.61
CA LEU A 99 6.38 -14.26 6.18
C LEU A 99 5.13 -14.98 5.66
N THR A 100 4.03 -14.87 6.39
CA THR A 100 2.73 -15.42 6.02
C THR A 100 1.75 -14.32 5.64
N VAL A 101 0.78 -14.67 4.79
CA VAL A 101 -0.30 -13.76 4.39
C VAL A 101 -1.45 -13.89 5.38
N SER A 102 -1.72 -12.81 6.11
CA SER A 102 -2.84 -12.72 7.05
C SER A 102 -4.10 -12.23 6.32
N THR A 103 -5.09 -13.10 6.14
CA THR A 103 -6.37 -12.71 5.54
C THR A 103 -7.26 -12.00 6.56
N VAL A 104 -7.82 -10.84 6.20
CA VAL A 104 -8.69 -10.05 7.06
C VAL A 104 -10.04 -9.81 6.36
N PRO A 105 -11.19 -10.22 6.95
CA PRO A 105 -12.51 -10.03 6.35
C PRO A 105 -12.85 -8.57 6.06
N TYR A 106 -12.33 -7.63 6.84
CA TYR A 106 -12.52 -6.20 6.62
C TYR A 106 -11.90 -5.69 5.32
N LEU A 107 -11.03 -6.47 4.66
CA LEU A 107 -10.34 -6.08 3.44
C LEU A 107 -11.04 -6.51 2.13
N ILE A 108 -12.27 -7.03 2.16
CA ILE A 108 -13.04 -7.38 0.96
C ILE A 108 -13.49 -6.15 0.15
N GLU A 109 -13.75 -6.33 -1.14
CA GLU A 109 -14.30 -5.24 -1.96
C GLU A 109 -15.69 -4.84 -1.45
N ARG A 110 -16.15 -3.65 -1.84
CA ARG A 110 -17.54 -3.23 -1.63
C ARG A 110 -18.50 -4.34 -2.07
N ASN A 111 -19.45 -4.70 -1.19
CA ASN A 111 -20.50 -5.64 -1.56
C ASN A 111 -21.52 -4.93 -2.49
N PHE A 112 -21.75 -5.48 -3.68
CA PHE A 112 -22.62 -4.88 -4.67
C PHE A 112 -24.08 -5.36 -4.59
N GLY A 113 -24.41 -6.22 -3.61
CA GLY A 113 -25.76 -6.71 -3.35
C GLY A 113 -26.37 -7.34 -4.59
N TYR A 114 -27.53 -6.83 -5.00
CA TYR A 114 -28.24 -7.24 -6.21
C TYR A 114 -27.35 -7.24 -7.47
N TYR A 115 -26.33 -6.38 -7.56
CA TYR A 115 -25.49 -6.26 -8.75
C TYR A 115 -24.31 -7.24 -8.79
N GLU A 116 -24.13 -8.09 -7.76
CA GLU A 116 -23.15 -9.17 -7.81
C GLU A 116 -23.44 -10.11 -9.00
N GLY A 117 -22.39 -10.50 -9.72
CA GLY A 117 -22.45 -11.28 -10.96
C GLY A 117 -22.97 -10.51 -12.18
N LYS A 118 -23.42 -9.26 -12.04
CA LYS A 118 -23.89 -8.42 -13.16
C LYS A 118 -22.75 -7.59 -13.73
N ASN A 119 -22.92 -7.15 -14.98
CA ASN A 119 -22.01 -6.19 -15.58
C ASN A 119 -22.15 -4.82 -14.88
N ASN A 120 -21.02 -4.18 -14.54
CA ASN A 120 -21.00 -2.90 -13.83
C ASN A 120 -21.75 -1.79 -14.58
N ARG A 121 -21.90 -1.90 -15.92
CA ARG A 121 -22.72 -0.97 -16.72
C ARG A 121 -24.20 -1.03 -16.34
N VAL A 122 -24.71 -2.18 -15.89
CA VAL A 122 -26.08 -2.33 -15.39
C VAL A 122 -26.25 -1.57 -14.07
N ARG A 123 -25.27 -1.68 -13.17
CA ARG A 123 -25.25 -0.94 -11.88
C ARG A 123 -25.24 0.59 -12.10
N LYS A 124 -24.51 1.05 -13.12
CA LYS A 124 -24.41 2.47 -13.49
C LYS A 124 -25.52 2.95 -14.45
N GLY A 125 -26.45 2.08 -14.82
CA GLY A 125 -27.53 2.39 -15.75
C GLY A 125 -28.66 3.20 -15.12
N PRO A 126 -29.60 3.72 -15.93
CA PRO A 126 -30.70 4.55 -15.45
C PRO A 126 -31.78 3.75 -14.69
N HIS A 127 -31.82 2.42 -14.83
CA HIS A 127 -32.90 1.55 -14.32
C HIS A 127 -32.77 1.17 -12.83
N ARG A 128 -32.02 1.93 -12.01
CA ARG A 128 -31.77 1.55 -10.60
C ARG A 128 -33.06 1.42 -9.77
N ASP A 129 -34.05 2.28 -10.01
CA ASP A 129 -35.31 2.24 -9.26
C ASP A 129 -36.24 1.10 -9.68
N GLU A 130 -36.06 0.57 -10.89
CA GLU A 130 -36.76 -0.64 -11.35
C GLU A 130 -36.15 -1.87 -10.69
N HIS A 131 -34.80 -1.96 -10.64
CA HIS A 131 -34.11 -3.08 -10.00
C HIS A 131 -34.48 -3.24 -8.52
N LYS A 132 -34.72 -2.14 -7.78
CA LYS A 132 -35.15 -2.16 -6.37
C LYS A 132 -36.49 -2.87 -6.16
N LYS A 133 -37.32 -2.99 -7.21
CA LYS A 133 -38.63 -3.65 -7.15
C LYS A 133 -38.54 -5.14 -7.47
N GLU A 134 -37.39 -5.64 -7.90
CA GLU A 134 -37.23 -7.05 -8.25
C GLU A 134 -37.22 -7.95 -7.01
N ALA A 135 -37.81 -9.14 -7.15
CA ALA A 135 -37.79 -10.14 -6.11
C ALA A 135 -36.35 -10.58 -5.82
N GLY A 136 -35.95 -10.55 -4.54
CA GLY A 136 -34.58 -10.88 -4.13
C GLY A 136 -33.58 -9.73 -4.25
N TYR A 137 -34.03 -8.49 -4.41
CA TYR A 137 -33.15 -7.32 -4.33
C TYR A 137 -32.44 -7.24 -2.96
N VAL A 138 -31.12 -7.13 -3.02
CA VAL A 138 -30.25 -6.88 -1.87
C VAL A 138 -29.54 -5.55 -2.10
N GLU A 139 -29.53 -4.68 -1.10
CA GLU A 139 -28.88 -3.36 -1.22
C GLU A 139 -27.35 -3.49 -1.31
N GLU A 140 -26.72 -2.62 -2.10
CA GLU A 140 -25.26 -2.49 -2.11
C GLU A 140 -24.76 -1.90 -0.79
N GLU A 141 -23.58 -2.32 -0.33
CA GLU A 141 -22.95 -1.76 0.88
C GLU A 141 -22.84 -0.25 0.74
N SER A 142 -23.38 0.49 1.71
CA SER A 142 -23.30 1.96 1.71
C SER A 142 -21.84 2.43 1.83
N LYS A 143 -21.57 3.67 1.42
CA LYS A 143 -20.23 4.27 1.60
C LYS A 143 -19.85 4.36 3.09
N ASP A 144 -20.84 4.52 3.97
CA ASP A 144 -20.63 4.60 5.41
C ASP A 144 -20.29 3.24 6.02
N ASN A 145 -20.97 2.16 5.60
CA ASN A 145 -20.63 0.82 6.04
C ASN A 145 -19.23 0.40 5.55
N LEU A 146 -18.90 0.77 4.31
CA LEU A 146 -17.56 0.58 3.76
C LEU A 146 -16.49 1.38 4.55
N ALA A 147 -16.82 2.59 5.01
CA ALA A 147 -15.96 3.41 5.86
C ALA A 147 -15.76 2.79 7.25
N VAL A 148 -16.83 2.36 7.91
CA VAL A 148 -16.79 1.64 9.20
C VAL A 148 -15.91 0.40 9.10
N ARG A 149 -16.06 -0.37 8.01
CA ARG A 149 -15.25 -1.56 7.80
C ARG A 149 -13.76 -1.25 7.60
N ALA A 150 -13.45 -0.16 6.90
CA ALA A 150 -12.08 0.32 6.79
C ALA A 150 -11.53 0.78 8.15
N ASP A 151 -12.34 1.43 8.98
CA ASP A 151 -11.95 1.79 10.35
C ASP A 151 -11.63 0.58 11.22
N LEU A 152 -12.49 -0.45 11.21
CA LEU A 152 -12.25 -1.69 11.95
C LEU A 152 -10.91 -2.32 11.57
N PHE A 153 -10.55 -2.29 10.28
CA PHE A 153 -9.22 -2.75 9.87
C PHE A 153 -8.10 -1.89 10.47
N LEU A 154 -8.22 -0.56 10.39
CA LEU A 154 -7.22 0.36 10.92
C LEU A 154 -7.04 0.17 12.42
N ASP A 155 -8.13 0.16 13.18
CA ASP A 155 -8.14 0.08 14.63
C ASP A 155 -7.65 -1.26 15.17
N HIS A 156 -8.04 -2.37 14.54
CA HIS A 156 -7.72 -3.71 15.07
C HIS A 156 -6.43 -4.30 14.51
N HIS A 157 -5.94 -3.83 13.35
CA HIS A 157 -4.80 -4.46 12.69
C HIS A 157 -3.64 -3.49 12.39
N LEU A 158 -3.91 -2.28 11.89
CA LEU A 158 -2.84 -1.41 11.43
C LEU A 158 -2.25 -0.54 12.55
N LEU A 159 -3.10 0.21 13.26
CA LEU A 159 -2.67 1.18 14.26
C LEU A 159 -1.99 0.55 15.48
N PRO A 160 -2.43 -0.62 16.01
CA PRO A 160 -1.72 -1.28 17.10
C PRO A 160 -0.24 -1.53 16.78
N MET A 161 0.11 -1.75 15.51
CA MET A 161 1.51 -1.94 15.08
C MET A 161 2.37 -0.69 15.15
N LEU A 162 1.79 0.51 15.19
CA LEU A 162 2.55 1.74 15.36
C LEU A 162 2.88 1.99 16.84
N HIS A 163 2.05 1.48 17.76
CA HIS A 163 2.12 1.81 19.18
C HIS A 163 2.82 0.77 20.05
N ASP A 164 3.04 -0.45 19.55
CA ASP A 164 3.57 -1.55 20.35
C ASP A 164 4.87 -2.12 19.75
N GLU A 165 6.01 -1.78 20.36
CA GLU A 165 7.33 -2.32 19.99
C GLU A 165 7.50 -3.80 20.39
N ALA A 166 6.74 -4.27 21.40
CA ALA A 166 6.94 -5.56 22.04
C ALA A 166 6.15 -6.69 21.37
N ASP A 167 4.91 -6.44 20.94
CA ASP A 167 4.04 -7.46 20.32
C ASP A 167 4.45 -7.82 18.89
N PHE A 168 5.32 -7.04 18.28
CA PHE A 168 5.53 -7.05 16.83
C PHE A 168 6.95 -7.37 16.38
N GLY A 169 7.76 -7.95 17.28
CA GLY A 169 9.05 -8.58 16.99
C GLY A 169 10.28 -7.71 17.23
N GLY A 170 10.13 -6.57 17.92
CA GLY A 170 11.25 -5.67 18.25
C GLY A 170 11.95 -5.06 17.03
N ALA A 171 11.31 -5.09 15.85
CA ALA A 171 11.88 -4.52 14.63
C ALA A 171 11.67 -3.00 14.63
N ALA A 172 12.75 -2.25 14.46
CA ALA A 172 12.73 -0.78 14.41
C ALA A 172 11.96 -0.19 13.20
N GLU A 173 11.75 -0.98 12.13
CA GLU A 173 10.93 -0.59 10.97
C GLU A 173 9.95 -1.71 10.61
N HIS A 174 8.66 -1.36 10.54
CA HIS A 174 7.60 -2.23 10.05
C HIS A 174 7.34 -1.97 8.56
N VAL A 175 7.53 -2.98 7.72
CA VAL A 175 7.30 -2.88 6.28
C VAL A 175 6.06 -3.70 5.93
N VAL A 176 4.93 -3.03 5.76
CA VAL A 176 3.60 -3.65 5.74
C VAL A 176 2.97 -3.53 4.36
N ALA A 177 2.51 -4.65 3.80
CA ALA A 177 1.69 -4.64 2.58
C ALA A 177 0.24 -4.99 2.89
N ILE A 178 -0.70 -4.25 2.32
CA ILE A 178 -2.13 -4.51 2.36
C ILE A 178 -2.61 -4.72 0.93
N VAL A 179 -3.00 -5.94 0.59
CA VAL A 179 -3.48 -6.30 -0.75
C VAL A 179 -5.00 -6.41 -0.76
N SER A 180 -5.65 -5.51 -1.50
CA SER A 180 -7.11 -5.37 -1.50
C SER A 180 -7.64 -4.86 -2.87
N HIS A 181 -8.70 -4.06 -2.87
CA HIS A 181 -9.53 -3.75 -4.04
C HIS A 181 -9.72 -2.24 -4.21
N GLY A 182 -10.03 -1.78 -5.41
CA GLY A 182 -9.94 -0.35 -5.73
C GLY A 182 -10.88 0.54 -4.90
N ILE A 183 -12.15 0.13 -4.70
CA ILE A 183 -13.11 0.96 -3.96
C ILE A 183 -12.77 0.94 -2.47
N LEU A 184 -12.49 -0.24 -1.92
CA LEU A 184 -12.05 -0.35 -0.52
C LEU A 184 -10.75 0.42 -0.25
N LEU A 185 -9.73 0.31 -1.09
CA LEU A 185 -8.45 1.02 -0.89
C LEU A 185 -8.62 2.54 -0.89
N SER A 186 -9.52 3.04 -1.74
CA SER A 186 -9.91 4.46 -1.73
C SER A 186 -10.57 4.86 -0.40
N SER A 187 -11.43 4.00 0.15
CA SER A 187 -12.04 4.20 1.46
C SER A 187 -10.99 4.16 2.57
N LEU A 188 -10.15 3.13 2.58
CA LEU A 188 -9.09 2.90 3.56
C LEU A 188 -8.11 4.08 3.62
N TRP A 189 -7.68 4.60 2.48
CA TRP A 189 -6.85 5.79 2.43
C TRP A 189 -7.54 7.01 3.03
N ARG A 190 -8.82 7.28 2.69
CA ARG A 190 -9.55 8.41 3.29
C ARG A 190 -9.72 8.26 4.80
N ARG A 191 -10.01 7.05 5.28
CA ARG A 191 -10.14 6.76 6.71
C ARG A 191 -8.82 6.87 7.45
N LEU A 192 -7.72 6.43 6.85
CA LEU A 192 -6.38 6.66 7.38
C LEU A 192 -6.05 8.15 7.43
N LEU A 193 -6.30 8.89 6.34
CA LEU A 193 -6.05 10.33 6.25
C LEU A 193 -6.76 11.13 7.35
N LEU A 194 -7.98 10.73 7.73
CA LEU A 194 -8.72 11.36 8.85
C LEU A 194 -8.10 11.12 10.22
N ARG A 195 -7.22 10.13 10.35
CA ARG A 195 -6.49 9.80 11.60
C ARG A 195 -5.09 10.41 11.63
N LEU A 196 -4.59 10.87 10.49
CA LEU A 196 -3.30 11.58 10.40
C LEU A 196 -3.48 13.02 10.89
N GLY A 197 -2.53 13.47 11.71
CA GLY A 197 -2.56 14.84 12.25
C GLY A 197 -2.63 15.94 11.17
N PRO A 198 -3.26 17.09 11.44
CA PRO A 198 -3.25 18.22 10.52
C PRO A 198 -1.82 18.62 10.14
N LYS A 199 -1.55 18.81 8.84
CA LYS A 199 -0.22 19.17 8.30
C LYS A 199 0.89 18.12 8.54
N SER A 200 0.56 16.92 9.03
CA SER A 200 1.55 15.85 9.19
C SER A 200 1.85 15.09 7.90
N VAL A 201 0.96 15.23 6.90
CA VAL A 201 1.06 14.57 5.60
C VAL A 201 1.84 15.43 4.60
N LYS A 202 2.89 14.84 4.03
CA LYS A 202 3.69 15.42 2.95
C LYS A 202 3.60 14.54 1.71
N VAL A 203 3.76 15.15 0.54
CA VAL A 203 3.87 14.44 -0.74
C VAL A 203 5.31 14.56 -1.21
N SER A 204 5.93 13.46 -1.63
CA SER A 204 7.31 13.45 -2.13
C SER A 204 7.46 14.31 -3.38
N ARG A 205 8.68 14.79 -3.64
CA ARG A 205 8.97 15.63 -4.81
C ARG A 205 8.76 14.84 -6.11
N GLU A 206 9.06 13.55 -6.08
CA GLU A 206 8.92 12.62 -7.19
C GLU A 206 7.46 12.43 -7.58
N VAL A 207 6.55 12.35 -6.60
CA VAL A 207 5.10 12.30 -6.85
C VAL A 207 4.61 13.62 -7.45
N ILE A 208 5.04 14.76 -6.90
CA ILE A 208 4.66 16.07 -7.45
C ILE A 208 5.21 16.26 -8.87
N ALA A 209 6.43 15.82 -9.14
CA ALA A 209 7.04 15.92 -10.46
C ALA A 209 6.33 15.04 -11.51
N SER A 210 5.83 13.87 -11.11
CA SER A 210 5.17 12.93 -12.02
C SER A 210 3.67 13.18 -12.20
N ARG A 211 2.97 13.65 -11.16
CA ARG A 211 1.50 13.83 -11.16
C ARG A 211 1.03 15.26 -11.00
N GLY A 212 1.92 16.21 -10.75
CA GLY A 212 1.56 17.58 -10.41
C GLY A 212 0.97 17.69 -9.01
N GLN A 213 0.05 18.63 -8.84
CA GLN A 213 -0.60 18.87 -7.55
C GLN A 213 -1.59 17.74 -7.22
N VAL A 214 -1.38 17.06 -6.09
CA VAL A 214 -2.23 15.96 -5.64
C VAL A 214 -3.24 16.44 -4.61
N VAL A 215 -4.52 16.11 -4.81
CA VAL A 215 -5.57 16.31 -3.81
C VAL A 215 -5.53 15.14 -2.85
N LEU A 216 -5.13 15.36 -1.60
CA LEU A 216 -4.92 14.26 -0.63
C LEU A 216 -6.16 13.39 -0.44
N ALA A 217 -7.37 13.96 -0.40
CA ALA A 217 -8.59 13.18 -0.28
C ALA A 217 -8.92 12.30 -1.52
N HIS A 218 -8.27 12.59 -2.66
CA HIS A 218 -8.57 12.00 -3.97
C HIS A 218 -7.28 11.73 -4.75
N LEU A 219 -6.61 10.62 -4.42
CA LEU A 219 -5.35 10.21 -5.08
C LEU A 219 -5.54 9.64 -6.50
N GLY A 220 -6.78 9.50 -6.96
CA GLY A 220 -7.14 8.95 -8.27
C GLY A 220 -7.55 7.48 -8.23
N GLY A 221 -7.59 6.85 -9.41
CA GLY A 221 -7.90 5.43 -9.56
C GLY A 221 -6.75 4.53 -9.12
N TRP A 222 -7.08 3.25 -8.90
CA TRP A 222 -6.12 2.20 -8.57
C TRP A 222 -5.98 1.27 -9.75
N SER A 223 -4.81 1.14 -10.33
CA SER A 223 -4.54 0.20 -11.42
C SER A 223 -4.37 -1.21 -10.86
N ASN A 224 -4.56 -2.27 -11.66
CA ASN A 224 -4.30 -3.64 -11.19
C ASN A 224 -2.81 -3.78 -10.81
N THR A 225 -2.51 -4.30 -9.62
CA THR A 225 -1.17 -4.27 -8.98
C THR A 225 -0.54 -2.89 -8.79
N GLY A 226 -1.29 -1.81 -9.05
CA GLY A 226 -0.92 -0.46 -8.68
C GLY A 226 -0.85 -0.33 -7.16
N PHE A 227 0.15 0.41 -6.67
CA PHE A 227 0.36 0.57 -5.23
C PHE A 227 0.54 2.02 -4.78
N LEU A 228 0.06 2.31 -3.57
CA LEU A 228 0.41 3.49 -2.80
C LEU A 228 1.54 3.11 -1.84
N GLU A 229 2.57 3.94 -1.74
CA GLU A 229 3.64 3.76 -0.77
C GLU A 229 3.68 4.96 0.18
N LEU A 230 3.66 4.68 1.49
CA LEU A 230 3.72 5.67 2.55
C LEU A 230 4.90 5.36 3.48
N SER A 231 5.53 6.41 3.99
CA SER A 231 6.43 6.35 5.15
C SER A 231 5.78 7.09 6.31
N ILE A 232 5.52 6.38 7.40
CA ILE A 232 4.96 6.89 8.65
C ILE A 232 6.08 6.82 9.69
N GLN A 233 6.47 7.96 10.24
CA GLN A 233 7.59 8.06 11.18
C GLN A 233 7.11 8.76 12.44
N ASP A 234 7.47 8.22 13.60
CA ASP A 234 7.30 8.93 14.86
C ASP A 234 8.16 10.21 14.85
N LEU A 235 7.55 11.33 15.25
CA LEU A 235 8.25 12.58 15.51
C LEU A 235 8.60 12.60 16.98
N ASP A 236 9.64 11.86 17.36
CA ASP A 236 10.24 12.05 18.67
C ASP A 236 10.63 13.54 18.81
N PRO A 237 10.05 14.29 19.77
CA PRO A 237 10.42 15.68 20.02
C PRO A 237 11.89 15.85 20.43
N GLN A 238 12.57 14.76 20.83
CA GLN A 238 13.98 14.73 21.20
C GLN A 238 14.92 14.34 20.05
N ALA A 239 14.40 13.80 18.94
CA ALA A 239 15.18 13.54 17.75
C ALA A 239 15.40 14.84 16.96
N SER A 240 16.34 15.66 17.43
CA SER A 240 16.92 16.72 16.61
C SER A 240 17.46 16.09 15.32
N PRO A 241 17.33 16.74 14.14
CA PRO A 241 18.00 16.27 12.95
C PRO A 241 19.50 16.50 13.17
N GLU A 242 20.20 15.50 13.70
CA GLU A 242 21.64 15.49 13.72
C GLU A 242 22.10 15.34 12.28
N LEU A 243 22.24 16.49 11.62
CA LEU A 243 23.04 16.67 10.42
C LEU A 243 24.45 16.16 10.76
N ALA A 244 24.71 14.88 10.52
CA ALA A 244 26.04 14.34 10.39
C ALA A 244 26.67 14.88 9.09
N ILE A 245 26.93 16.19 9.06
CA ILE A 245 27.92 16.77 8.18
C ILE A 245 29.25 16.49 8.86
N VAL A 246 29.84 15.33 8.57
CA VAL A 246 31.26 15.13 8.79
C VAL A 246 31.98 16.01 7.77
N LEU A 247 32.32 17.23 8.19
CA LEU A 247 33.28 18.07 7.47
C LEU A 247 34.66 17.40 7.61
N PRO A 248 35.36 17.06 6.51
CA PRO A 248 36.77 16.71 6.63
C PRO A 248 37.55 17.96 7.03
N ALA A 249 38.32 17.83 8.11
CA ALA A 249 39.20 18.86 8.64
C ALA A 249 40.21 19.30 7.57
N VAL A 250 40.26 20.62 7.33
CA VAL A 250 41.24 21.29 6.49
C VAL A 250 42.61 21.23 7.17
N VAL A 251 43.61 20.72 6.45
CA VAL A 251 45.03 20.92 6.76
C VAL A 251 45.63 21.66 5.55
N PRO A 252 46.36 22.77 5.73
CA PRO A 252 46.82 23.57 4.61
C PRO A 252 48.16 23.06 4.09
N SER A 253 48.31 22.96 2.77
CA SER A 253 49.63 23.00 2.15
C SER A 253 49.60 23.76 0.83
N SER A 254 50.44 24.78 0.78
CA SER A 254 50.88 25.56 -0.36
C SER A 254 51.45 24.64 -1.45
N ASP A 255 51.04 24.84 -2.70
CA ASP A 255 51.94 25.41 -3.71
C ASP A 255 51.22 25.60 -5.05
N ALA A 256 51.38 26.81 -5.57
CA ALA A 256 51.01 27.19 -6.92
C ALA A 256 51.98 26.59 -7.93
N ILE A 257 51.50 26.35 -9.15
CA ILE A 257 52.04 26.97 -10.38
C ILE A 257 51.05 26.70 -11.52
N ALA A 258 50.76 27.79 -12.23
CA ALA A 258 49.86 27.91 -13.36
C ALA A 258 50.51 27.46 -14.67
N VAL A 259 49.72 26.92 -15.63
CA VAL A 259 49.91 27.18 -17.07
C VAL A 259 48.56 27.14 -17.81
N THR A 260 48.11 28.35 -18.15
CA THR A 260 47.37 28.90 -19.30
C THR A 260 46.78 28.05 -20.46
N ALA A 261 45.67 28.61 -20.98
CA ALA A 261 45.23 28.71 -22.40
C ALA A 261 44.62 27.45 -23.05
N ASP A 262 43.65 27.47 -23.97
CA ASP A 262 42.74 28.46 -24.56
C ASP A 262 41.76 27.68 -25.49
N SER A 263 40.67 28.33 -25.89
CA SER A 263 39.91 28.17 -27.15
C SER A 263 38.71 27.18 -27.24
N SER A 264 37.54 27.82 -27.25
CA SER A 264 36.40 27.67 -28.17
C SER A 264 36.38 26.59 -29.27
N SER A 265 35.25 25.89 -29.38
CA SER A 265 34.35 25.81 -30.57
C SER A 265 33.31 24.69 -30.38
N ARG A 266 32.02 25.00 -30.22
CA ARG A 266 30.95 24.89 -31.25
C ARG A 266 31.17 23.78 -32.29
N ASN A 267 30.33 22.75 -32.24
CA ASN A 267 29.72 22.16 -33.42
C ASN A 267 28.35 21.55 -33.08
N ALA A 268 27.36 21.95 -33.87
CA ALA A 268 26.03 21.37 -33.97
C ALA A 268 25.98 20.53 -35.25
N LEU A 269 25.27 19.40 -35.21
CA LEU A 269 24.57 18.71 -36.30
C LEU A 269 23.88 17.50 -35.62
N ASP A 270 22.58 17.52 -35.40
CA ASP A 270 21.50 17.18 -36.35
C ASP A 270 21.67 15.78 -36.97
N THR A 271 20.71 14.89 -36.68
CA THR A 271 20.15 13.90 -37.62
C THR A 271 19.12 12.97 -36.94
N ALA A 272 17.86 13.21 -37.33
CA ALA A 272 16.88 12.22 -37.79
C ALA A 272 16.34 11.14 -36.84
N SER A 273 15.11 11.40 -36.36
CA SER A 273 14.10 10.39 -36.00
C SER A 273 13.61 9.59 -37.21
N PRO A 274 13.25 8.30 -37.02
CA PRO A 274 12.11 7.73 -37.76
C PRO A 274 11.26 6.78 -36.87
N PRO A 275 10.12 6.25 -37.34
CA PRO A 275 8.81 6.90 -37.28
C PRO A 275 7.84 6.20 -36.30
N HIS A 276 6.80 6.97 -35.94
CA HIS A 276 5.59 6.52 -35.27
C HIS A 276 4.95 5.32 -35.98
N LEU A 277 4.79 4.21 -35.25
CA LEU A 277 3.78 3.19 -35.54
C LEU A 277 2.69 3.28 -34.48
N VAL A 278 1.53 3.73 -34.94
CA VAL A 278 0.28 3.80 -34.19
C VAL A 278 -0.16 2.37 -33.90
N ALA A 279 0.04 1.92 -32.67
CA ALA A 279 -0.61 0.72 -32.16
C ALA A 279 -1.81 1.18 -31.33
N GLU A 280 -3.01 1.03 -31.89
CA GLU A 280 -4.27 1.16 -31.17
C GLU A 280 -4.27 0.18 -29.97
N SER A 281 -4.08 0.73 -28.77
CA SER A 281 -4.38 0.05 -27.52
C SER A 281 -5.70 0.61 -26.98
N SER A 282 -6.81 0.21 -27.59
CA SER A 282 -8.15 0.44 -27.07
C SER A 282 -8.52 -0.73 -26.14
N GLU A 283 -8.00 -0.72 -24.91
CA GLU A 283 -8.57 -1.51 -23.82
C GLU A 283 -9.58 -0.64 -23.04
N PRO A 284 -10.76 -1.17 -22.68
CA PRO A 284 -11.74 -0.39 -21.92
C PRO A 284 -11.30 -0.32 -20.46
N GLU A 285 -10.62 0.76 -20.08
CA GLU A 285 -10.50 1.13 -18.67
C GLU A 285 -11.90 1.32 -18.08
N MET A 286 -12.17 0.69 -16.92
CA MET A 286 -13.43 0.92 -16.22
C MET A 286 -13.50 2.38 -15.76
N PRO A 287 -14.59 3.11 -16.06
CA PRO A 287 -14.76 4.47 -15.57
C PRO A 287 -14.83 4.49 -14.04
N ILE A 288 -13.97 5.30 -13.44
CA ILE A 288 -13.92 5.62 -12.01
C ILE A 288 -15.24 6.31 -11.64
N ASP A 289 -15.84 5.98 -10.49
CA ASP A 289 -16.99 6.72 -9.97
C ASP A 289 -16.58 8.19 -9.75
N GLN A 290 -17.24 9.13 -10.43
CA GLN A 290 -17.10 10.57 -10.15
C GLN A 290 -17.61 10.81 -8.72
N PHE A 291 -16.76 11.36 -7.86
CA PHE A 291 -17.04 11.53 -6.44
C PHE A 291 -17.48 12.97 -6.17
N ASP A 292 -18.77 13.15 -5.87
CA ASP A 292 -19.30 14.42 -5.37
C ASP A 292 -18.89 14.67 -3.91
N VAL A 293 -18.70 15.96 -3.63
CA VAL A 293 -18.28 16.58 -2.37
C VAL A 293 -19.11 16.06 -1.18
N VAL A 294 -18.44 15.69 -0.09
CA VAL A 294 -19.06 15.31 1.18
C VAL A 294 -19.83 16.51 1.73
N GLY A 295 -21.16 16.49 1.56
CA GLY A 295 -22.08 17.40 2.23
C GLY A 295 -22.23 17.03 3.71
N VAL A 296 -22.16 18.04 4.56
CA VAL A 296 -22.40 17.95 6.01
C VAL A 296 -23.87 17.56 6.24
N VAL A 297 -24.16 16.41 6.88
CA VAL A 297 -25.51 16.10 7.37
C VAL A 297 -25.52 15.33 8.69
N SER A 298 -26.43 15.80 9.55
CA SER A 298 -26.82 15.39 10.89
C SER A 298 -27.38 13.96 11.00
N VAL A 299 -27.21 13.37 12.19
CA VAL A 299 -27.61 12.02 12.57
C VAL A 299 -29.08 11.96 13.04
N PRO A 300 -29.92 11.05 12.51
CA PRO A 300 -31.10 10.57 13.22
C PRO A 300 -30.74 9.38 14.11
N LYS A 301 -31.19 9.47 15.35
CA LYS A 301 -31.10 8.47 16.40
C LYS A 301 -32.09 7.33 16.09
N ASP A 302 -31.65 6.11 16.40
CA ASP A 302 -32.43 4.92 16.77
C ASP A 302 -32.28 3.71 15.85
N ALA A 303 -31.40 2.81 16.29
CA ALA A 303 -31.58 1.36 16.42
C ALA A 303 -30.20 0.71 16.53
N ILE A 304 -29.75 0.43 17.75
CA ILE A 304 -28.84 -0.68 18.16
C ILE A 304 -28.74 -0.62 19.70
N ASP A 305 -28.85 -1.81 20.31
CA ASP A 305 -28.85 -2.15 21.73
C ASP A 305 -27.90 -1.32 22.64
N PRO A 306 -28.33 -0.95 23.87
CA PRO A 306 -27.52 -0.13 24.77
C PRO A 306 -26.72 -1.02 25.73
N GLU A 307 -25.82 -1.86 25.25
CA GLU A 307 -24.84 -2.50 26.14
C GLU A 307 -23.50 -2.70 25.42
N SER A 308 -22.48 -1.99 25.91
CA SER A 308 -21.08 -1.92 25.44
C SER A 308 -20.82 -1.13 24.14
N SER A 309 -20.89 0.21 24.22
CA SER A 309 -20.02 1.03 23.37
C SER A 309 -19.57 2.27 24.13
N GLU A 310 -18.44 2.16 24.82
CA GLU A 310 -17.52 3.29 24.77
C GLU A 310 -17.24 3.52 23.30
N ARG A 311 -17.81 4.59 22.73
CA ARG A 311 -17.41 5.06 21.40
C ARG A 311 -15.99 5.57 21.57
N ASP A 312 -15.05 4.64 21.45
CA ASP A 312 -13.62 4.91 21.43
C ASP A 312 -13.42 5.97 20.34
N SER A 313 -12.99 7.15 20.76
CA SER A 313 -12.69 8.22 19.80
C SER A 313 -11.63 7.69 18.84
N PRO A 314 -11.71 8.00 17.53
CA PRO A 314 -10.80 7.44 16.56
C PRO A 314 -9.35 7.68 16.99
N ARG A 315 -8.56 6.60 17.08
CA ARG A 315 -7.14 6.70 17.48
C ARG A 315 -6.41 7.60 16.49
N LEU A 316 -6.03 8.79 16.96
CA LEU A 316 -5.31 9.77 16.16
C LEU A 316 -3.83 9.45 16.20
N LEU A 317 -3.18 9.54 15.03
CA LEU A 317 -1.74 9.45 14.88
C LEU A 317 -1.10 10.83 15.12
N GLU A 318 -1.41 11.42 16.27
CA GLU A 318 -0.71 12.61 16.77
C GLU A 318 0.75 12.26 17.05
N GLY A 319 1.68 13.13 16.66
CA GLY A 319 3.12 12.85 16.77
C GLY A 319 3.71 12.10 15.57
N TYR A 320 2.93 11.55 14.64
CA TYR A 320 3.48 10.89 13.46
C TYR A 320 3.55 11.84 12.25
N ARG A 321 4.64 11.76 11.47
CA ARG A 321 4.74 12.34 10.13
C ARG A 321 4.53 11.27 9.08
N THR A 322 3.65 11.55 8.13
CA THR A 322 3.41 10.67 6.97
C THR A 322 3.93 11.32 5.69
N THR A 323 4.69 10.59 4.90
CA THR A 323 5.13 11.01 3.56
C THR A 323 4.57 10.04 2.52
N ILE A 324 3.83 10.57 1.55
CA ILE A 324 3.39 9.82 0.37
C ILE A 324 4.58 9.74 -0.59
N LEU A 325 5.11 8.53 -0.78
CA LEU A 325 6.29 8.27 -1.60
C LEU A 325 5.93 7.90 -3.04
N VAL A 326 4.83 7.17 -3.24
CA VAL A 326 4.35 6.73 -4.56
C VAL A 326 2.82 6.73 -4.55
N VAL A 327 2.19 7.16 -5.65
CA VAL A 327 0.73 7.09 -5.87
C VAL A 327 0.44 6.30 -7.14
N ASP A 328 -0.28 5.18 -7.00
CA ASP A 328 -0.59 4.23 -8.08
C ASP A 328 0.66 3.84 -8.89
N GLY A 329 1.70 3.39 -8.18
CA GLY A 329 2.96 2.95 -8.76
C GLY A 329 2.77 1.75 -9.69
N GLN A 330 3.24 1.88 -10.92
CA GLN A 330 3.14 0.86 -11.98
C GLN A 330 4.51 0.59 -12.64
N GLN A 331 5.61 0.95 -11.97
CA GLN A 331 6.96 0.84 -12.52
C GLN A 331 7.30 -0.60 -12.92
N HIS A 332 6.80 -1.57 -12.14
CA HIS A 332 6.97 -3.01 -12.38
C HIS A 332 6.25 -3.51 -13.63
N LEU A 333 5.25 -2.77 -14.13
CA LEU A 333 4.49 -3.13 -15.33
C LEU A 333 5.16 -2.64 -16.61
N LYS A 334 6.24 -1.85 -16.52
CA LYS A 334 6.93 -1.31 -17.70
C LYS A 334 7.46 -2.46 -18.55
N GLY A 335 6.95 -2.56 -19.78
CA GLY A 335 7.33 -3.59 -20.75
C GLY A 335 6.59 -4.92 -20.60
N LEU A 336 5.74 -5.09 -19.58
CA LEU A 336 4.88 -6.25 -19.46
C LEU A 336 3.83 -6.22 -20.58
N LYS A 337 3.78 -7.28 -21.39
CA LYS A 337 2.80 -7.42 -22.48
C LYS A 337 1.85 -8.58 -22.16
N ARG A 338 0.57 -8.35 -22.44
CA ARG A 338 -0.44 -9.42 -22.38
C ARG A 338 -0.10 -10.50 -23.41
N GLN A 339 -0.12 -11.76 -22.97
CA GLN A 339 0.08 -12.90 -23.85
C GLN A 339 -1.02 -12.98 -24.92
N ARG A 340 -0.63 -13.24 -26.17
CA ARG A 340 -1.54 -13.31 -27.33
C ARG A 340 -2.37 -14.61 -27.31
N GLY A 341 -3.40 -14.67 -28.16
CA GLY A 341 -4.19 -15.89 -28.36
C GLY A 341 -5.18 -16.21 -27.22
N GLY A 342 -5.61 -15.19 -26.46
CA GLY A 342 -6.60 -15.35 -25.37
C GLY A 342 -6.03 -15.89 -24.05
N ILE A 343 -4.81 -16.45 -24.06
CA ILE A 343 -4.16 -17.04 -22.88
C ILE A 343 -4.04 -16.03 -21.73
N GLY A 344 -3.69 -14.78 -22.04
CA GLY A 344 -3.55 -13.74 -21.02
C GLY A 344 -4.86 -13.34 -20.33
N ARG A 345 -6.02 -13.67 -20.90
CA ARG A 345 -7.35 -13.41 -20.33
C ARG A 345 -7.96 -14.63 -19.66
N ALA A 346 -7.39 -15.81 -19.87
CA ALA A 346 -7.81 -17.05 -19.23
C ALA A 346 -7.45 -17.04 -17.74
N GLU A 347 -8.21 -17.80 -16.97
CA GLU A 347 -7.96 -18.03 -15.55
C GLU A 347 -6.56 -18.61 -15.31
N HIS A 348 -5.89 -18.08 -14.29
CA HIS A 348 -4.59 -18.56 -13.87
C HIS A 348 -4.72 -19.86 -13.06
N ASP A 349 -4.05 -20.90 -13.51
CA ASP A 349 -3.91 -22.17 -12.78
C ASP A 349 -2.48 -22.32 -12.27
N ASP A 350 -2.34 -22.52 -10.96
CA ASP A 350 -1.06 -22.72 -10.28
C ASP A 350 -0.28 -23.94 -10.77
N LYS A 351 -0.97 -24.90 -11.37
CA LYS A 351 -0.35 -26.09 -11.96
C LYS A 351 0.26 -25.81 -13.32
N GLN A 352 -0.05 -24.68 -13.95
CA GLN A 352 0.54 -24.30 -15.23
C GLN A 352 2.00 -23.86 -15.02
N GLN A 353 2.93 -24.72 -15.44
CA GLN A 353 4.35 -24.40 -15.41
C GLN A 353 4.69 -23.41 -16.54
N SER A 354 5.54 -22.43 -16.23
CA SER A 354 6.09 -21.54 -17.27
C SER A 354 6.92 -22.35 -18.27
N MET A 355 6.93 -21.95 -19.54
CA MET A 355 7.78 -22.60 -20.56
C MET A 355 9.25 -22.70 -20.12
N THR A 356 9.73 -21.74 -19.34
CA THR A 356 11.08 -21.73 -18.76
C THR A 356 11.37 -22.93 -17.86
N ALA A 357 10.35 -23.48 -17.19
CA ALA A 357 10.47 -24.71 -16.40
C ALA A 357 10.74 -25.94 -17.27
N PHE A 358 10.21 -25.98 -18.51
CA PHE A 358 10.49 -27.04 -19.47
C PHE A 358 11.92 -26.97 -20.02
N PHE A 359 12.48 -25.77 -20.19
CA PHE A 359 13.84 -25.58 -20.72
C PHE A 359 14.96 -25.72 -19.68
N LYS A 360 14.68 -25.65 -18.37
CA LYS A 360 15.68 -25.89 -17.32
C LYS A 360 16.13 -27.36 -17.18
N ARG A 361 15.61 -28.27 -18.01
CA ARG A 361 15.92 -29.71 -17.96
C ARG A 361 16.83 -30.21 -19.10
N ALA A 362 17.53 -29.30 -19.79
CA ALA A 362 18.62 -29.72 -20.68
C ALA A 362 19.80 -30.20 -19.82
N ARG A 363 20.07 -31.51 -19.92
CA ARG A 363 21.05 -32.27 -19.15
C ARG A 363 22.44 -31.64 -19.14
N LYS A 364 23.06 -31.67 -17.97
CA LYS A 364 24.51 -31.65 -17.81
C LYS A 364 24.94 -33.12 -17.84
N ASP A 365 25.22 -33.62 -19.04
CA ASP A 365 25.96 -34.88 -19.23
C ASP A 365 27.43 -34.51 -19.51
#